data_AF-A0A8T3U632-F1
#
_entry.id   AF-A0A8T3U632-F1
#
_cell.length_a   1.000
_cell.length_b   1.000
_cell.length_c   1.000
_cell.angle_alpha   90.00
_cell.angle_beta   90.00
_cell.angle_gamma   90.00
#
_symmetry.space_group_name_H-M   'P 1'
#
loop_
_entity.id
_entity.type
_entity.pdbx_description
1 polymer ?
#
loop_
_entity_poly.entity_id
_entity_poly.type
_entity_poly.pdbx_seq_one_letter_code
_entity_poly.pdbx_strand_id
1 'polypeptide(L)'
;MSRRLRINIFTAVLVIFMIFATGTIFQRYIKINNVQKDRSVRADMLLIQGVAKVKKSRFNVSKKNEELVGVKVSDKLEDSIIKKFISDLEIPSEDYSKYYILYDDDLKKLDLEIRNADNSLYVVNYDTGEVYITKAYKGKYRLSEIDK
;
A
#
# COMPACT_ATOMS: atom_id res chain seq x y z
N MET A 1 -1.96 -59.46 17.86
CA MET A 1 -2.34 -58.23 17.11
C MET A 1 -2.12 -58.51 15.62
N SER A 2 -3.18 -58.54 14.80
CA SER A 2 -3.04 -58.99 13.40
C SER A 2 -2.20 -58.00 12.58
N ARG A 3 -1.39 -58.51 11.63
CA ARG A 3 -0.54 -57.68 10.74
C ARG A 3 -1.34 -56.56 10.06
N ARG A 4 -2.61 -56.81 9.72
CA ARG A 4 -3.53 -55.83 9.13
C ARG A 4 -3.85 -54.65 10.06
N LEU A 5 -4.00 -54.91 11.36
CA LEU A 5 -4.27 -53.85 12.35
C LEU A 5 -3.05 -52.91 12.50
N ARG A 6 -1.83 -53.47 12.48
CA ARG A 6 -0.59 -52.68 12.56
C ARG A 6 -0.36 -51.82 11.31
N ILE A 7 -0.67 -52.35 10.12
CA ILE A 7 -0.57 -51.61 8.86
C ILE A 7 -1.59 -50.46 8.85
N ASN A 8 -2.85 -50.69 9.25
CA ASN A 8 -3.86 -49.63 9.27
C ASN A 8 -3.53 -48.50 10.25
N ILE A 9 -2.98 -48.84 11.43
CA ILE A 9 -2.52 -47.84 12.40
C ILE A 9 -1.34 -47.04 11.83
N PHE A 10 -0.37 -47.72 11.21
CA PHE A 10 0.79 -47.05 10.59
C PHE A 10 0.37 -46.10 9.47
N THR A 11 -0.53 -46.53 8.58
CA THR A 11 -1.07 -45.69 7.50
C THR A 11 -1.85 -44.50 8.05
N ALA A 12 -2.66 -44.66 9.09
CA ALA A 12 -3.41 -43.57 9.71
C ALA A 12 -2.48 -42.50 10.32
N VAL A 13 -1.40 -42.92 10.99
CA VAL A 13 -0.40 -42.00 11.56
C VAL A 13 0.33 -41.23 10.45
N LEU A 14 0.66 -41.89 9.33
CA LEU A 14 1.34 -41.27 8.20
C LEU A 14 0.47 -40.19 7.54
N VAL A 15 -0.83 -40.46 7.37
CA VAL A 15 -1.79 -39.49 6.83
C VAL A 15 -1.95 -38.27 7.73
N ILE A 16 -2.05 -38.47 9.06
CA ILE A 16 -2.11 -37.35 10.02
C ILE A 16 -0.85 -36.50 9.95
N PHE A 17 0.32 -37.12 9.85
CA PHE A 17 1.59 -36.39 9.73
C PHE A 17 1.67 -35.56 8.45
N MET A 18 1.19 -36.09 7.31
CA MET A 18 1.09 -35.33 6.06
C MET A 18 0.20 -34.10 6.18
N ILE A 19 -0.97 -34.22 6.82
CA ILE A 19 -1.90 -33.10 7.02
C ILE A 19 -1.25 -31.99 7.86
N PHE A 20 -0.53 -32.36 8.92
CA PHE A 20 0.24 -31.41 9.74
C PHE A 20 1.37 -30.74 8.95
N ALA A 21 2.12 -31.51 8.16
CA ALA A 21 3.19 -30.97 7.32
C ALA A 21 2.66 -29.98 6.28
N THR A 22 1.58 -30.31 5.57
CA THR A 22 0.97 -29.39 4.59
C THR A 22 0.38 -28.15 5.26
N GLY A 23 -0.26 -28.30 6.43
CA GLY A 23 -0.83 -27.18 7.18
C GLY A 23 0.23 -26.17 7.65
N THR A 24 1.37 -26.66 8.16
CA THR A 24 2.47 -25.78 8.61
C THR A 24 3.16 -25.05 7.47
N ILE A 25 3.36 -25.71 6.32
CA ILE A 25 3.90 -25.08 5.10
C ILE A 25 2.94 -24.00 4.60
N PHE A 26 1.64 -24.29 4.54
CA PHE A 26 0.63 -23.35 4.08
C PHE A 26 0.55 -22.10 4.96
N GLN A 27 0.58 -22.26 6.29
CA GLN A 27 0.62 -21.13 7.23
C GLN A 27 1.88 -20.27 7.06
N ARG A 28 3.06 -20.89 6.88
CA ARG A 28 4.30 -20.15 6.59
C ARG A 28 4.21 -19.38 5.28
N TYR A 29 3.68 -19.98 4.23
CA TYR A 29 3.51 -19.34 2.93
C TYR A 29 2.61 -18.09 3.01
N ILE A 30 1.45 -18.20 3.66
CA ILE A 30 0.55 -17.06 3.91
C ILE A 30 1.27 -15.97 4.71
N LYS A 31 2.01 -16.33 5.76
CA LYS A 31 2.73 -15.37 6.60
C LYS A 31 3.81 -14.62 5.82
N ILE A 32 4.59 -15.31 4.98
CA ILE A 32 5.65 -14.71 4.16
C ILE A 32 5.07 -13.75 3.12
N ASN A 33 4.03 -14.17 2.39
CA ASN A 33 3.39 -13.32 1.39
C ASN A 33 2.79 -12.05 2.02
N ASN A 34 2.15 -12.18 3.18
CA ASN A 34 1.63 -11.03 3.90
C ASN A 34 2.76 -10.09 4.36
N VAL A 35 3.89 -10.60 4.84
CA VAL A 35 5.05 -9.78 5.23
C VAL A 35 5.71 -9.08 4.03
N GLN A 36 5.76 -9.71 2.86
CA GLN A 36 6.30 -9.08 1.65
C GLN A 36 5.39 -7.94 1.15
N LYS A 37 4.07 -8.18 1.12
CA LYS A 37 3.07 -7.17 0.79
C LYS A 37 3.03 -6.03 1.81
N ASP A 38 3.39 -6.32 3.06
CA ASP A 38 3.53 -5.32 4.11
C ASP A 38 4.69 -4.37 3.83
N ARG A 39 5.89 -4.94 3.61
CA ARG A 39 7.09 -4.15 3.33
C ARG A 39 6.95 -3.35 2.05
N SER A 40 6.23 -3.86 1.04
CA SER A 40 6.08 -3.16 -0.24
C SER A 40 5.33 -1.84 -0.08
N VAL A 41 4.16 -1.81 0.57
CA VAL A 41 3.37 -0.57 0.70
C VAL A 41 4.11 0.50 1.50
N ARG A 42 4.72 0.14 2.63
CA ARG A 42 5.49 1.10 3.44
C ARG A 42 6.70 1.63 2.67
N ALA A 43 7.45 0.76 2.00
CA ALA A 43 8.61 1.16 1.20
C ALA A 43 8.19 2.09 0.06
N ASP A 44 7.10 1.76 -0.65
CA ASP A 44 6.55 2.57 -1.73
C ASP A 44 6.19 3.97 -1.24
N MET A 45 5.46 4.07 -0.12
CA MET A 45 5.08 5.35 0.46
C MET A 45 6.29 6.18 0.92
N LEU A 46 7.35 5.53 1.47
CA LEU A 46 8.59 6.20 1.84
C LEU A 46 9.35 6.74 0.62
N LEU A 47 9.42 5.97 -0.46
CA LEU A 47 10.03 6.39 -1.72
C LEU A 47 9.28 7.59 -2.31
N ILE A 48 7.94 7.51 -2.36
CA ILE A 48 7.07 8.61 -2.78
C ILE A 48 7.33 9.85 -1.93
N GLN A 49 7.38 9.71 -0.59
CA GLN A 49 7.66 10.83 0.30
C GLN A 49 9.03 11.47 0.01
N GLY A 50 10.07 10.66 -0.18
CA GLY A 50 11.41 11.12 -0.47
C GLY A 50 11.46 11.96 -1.74
N VAL A 51 10.92 11.43 -2.84
CA VAL A 51 10.90 12.14 -4.13
C VAL A 51 10.00 13.38 -4.07
N ALA A 52 8.83 13.29 -3.41
CA ALA A 52 7.92 14.41 -3.28
C ALA A 52 8.54 15.60 -2.51
N LYS A 53 9.29 15.33 -1.43
CA LYS A 53 10.03 16.36 -0.68
C LYS A 53 11.09 17.04 -1.55
N VAL A 54 11.85 16.26 -2.33
CA VAL A 54 12.83 16.81 -3.28
C VAL A 54 12.13 17.67 -4.33
N LYS A 55 11.02 17.21 -4.91
CA LYS A 55 10.25 17.97 -5.90
C LYS A 55 9.70 19.27 -5.35
N LYS A 56 9.11 19.25 -4.15
CA LYS A 56 8.65 20.49 -3.49
C LYS A 56 9.79 21.47 -3.23
N SER A 57 10.95 20.96 -2.79
CA SER A 57 12.13 21.79 -2.57
C SER A 57 12.59 22.48 -3.86
N ARG A 58 12.70 21.73 -4.97
CA ARG A 58 13.06 22.27 -6.29
C ARG A 58 12.05 23.29 -6.82
N PHE A 59 10.75 23.02 -6.63
CA PHE A 59 9.69 23.96 -6.97
C PHE A 59 9.81 25.28 -6.22
N ASN A 60 10.06 25.24 -4.91
CA ASN A 60 10.19 26.43 -4.07
C ASN A 60 11.41 27.30 -4.46
N VAL A 61 12.51 26.67 -4.88
CA VAL A 61 13.74 27.36 -5.33
C VAL A 61 13.57 27.93 -6.73
N SER A 62 13.04 27.15 -7.66
CA SER A 62 13.04 27.51 -9.09
C SER A 62 11.84 28.36 -9.51
N LYS A 63 10.71 28.29 -8.78
CA LYS A 63 9.43 29.01 -8.95
C LYS A 63 8.82 29.10 -10.37
N LYS A 64 9.46 28.56 -11.41
CA LYS A 64 9.08 28.76 -12.82
C LYS A 64 9.08 27.50 -13.69
N ASN A 65 9.74 26.40 -13.30
CA ASN A 65 10.00 25.29 -14.24
C ASN A 65 9.67 23.86 -13.78
N GLU A 66 9.32 23.61 -12.51
CA GLU A 66 8.96 22.25 -12.06
C GLU A 66 7.54 22.23 -11.48
N GLU A 67 6.54 21.96 -12.31
CA GLU A 67 5.19 21.71 -11.80
C GLU A 67 5.18 20.48 -10.88
N LEU A 68 4.42 20.56 -9.79
CA LEU A 68 4.21 19.42 -8.90
C LEU A 68 3.50 18.30 -9.68
N VAL A 69 3.91 17.06 -9.43
CA VAL A 69 3.40 15.90 -10.18
C VAL A 69 2.13 15.35 -9.52
N GLY A 70 1.13 15.02 -10.34
CA GLY A 70 -0.15 14.45 -9.92
C GLY A 70 -1.34 15.34 -10.26
N VAL A 71 -2.55 14.82 -10.05
CA VAL A 71 -3.81 15.53 -10.28
C VAL A 71 -4.38 15.97 -8.94
N LYS A 72 -4.83 17.22 -8.80
CA LYS A 72 -5.40 17.68 -7.52
C LYS A 72 -6.69 16.92 -7.20
N VAL A 73 -6.89 16.65 -5.91
CA VAL A 73 -8.14 16.06 -5.41
C VAL A 73 -9.35 16.94 -5.76
N SER A 74 -9.17 18.27 -5.77
CA SER A 74 -10.20 19.24 -6.21
C SER A 74 -10.73 18.99 -7.62
N ASP A 75 -9.94 18.36 -8.49
CA ASP A 75 -10.28 18.18 -9.90
C ASP A 75 -10.92 16.80 -10.16
N LYS A 76 -11.01 15.95 -9.12
CA LYS A 76 -11.51 14.57 -9.17
C LYS A 76 -12.56 14.27 -8.11
N LEU A 77 -13.32 15.29 -7.70
CA LEU A 77 -14.36 15.15 -6.68
C LEU A 77 -15.50 14.22 -7.07
N GLU A 78 -15.67 13.90 -8.35
CA GLU A 78 -16.71 12.96 -8.82
C GLU A 78 -16.32 11.49 -8.67
N ASP A 79 -15.02 11.21 -8.61
CA ASP A 79 -14.45 9.85 -8.53
C ASP A 79 -14.84 9.18 -7.20
N SER A 80 -15.30 7.93 -7.27
CA SER A 80 -15.79 7.19 -6.11
C SER A 80 -14.69 6.85 -5.09
N ILE A 81 -13.46 6.58 -5.55
CA ILE A 81 -12.30 6.32 -4.70
C ILE A 81 -11.93 7.60 -3.95
N ILE A 82 -11.94 8.73 -4.64
CA ILE A 82 -11.57 10.03 -4.07
C ILE A 82 -12.63 10.54 -3.10
N LYS A 83 -13.92 10.42 -3.42
CA LYS A 83 -15.02 10.74 -2.49
C LYS A 83 -14.89 9.97 -1.18
N LYS A 84 -14.61 8.67 -1.29
CA LYS A 84 -14.42 7.82 -0.12
C LYS A 84 -13.20 8.24 0.69
N PHE A 85 -12.06 8.49 0.04
CA PHE A 85 -10.84 8.96 0.68
C PHE A 85 -11.05 10.26 1.48
N ILE A 86 -11.72 11.25 0.88
CA ILE A 86 -12.08 12.51 1.52
C ILE A 86 -12.93 12.26 2.77
N SER A 87 -13.96 11.41 2.64
CA SER A 87 -14.88 11.09 3.72
C SER A 87 -14.19 10.34 4.87
N ASP A 88 -13.36 9.34 4.56
CA ASP A 88 -12.68 8.49 5.55
C ASP A 88 -11.65 9.28 6.37
N LEU A 89 -11.09 10.36 5.81
CA LEU A 89 -10.11 11.22 6.48
C LEU A 89 -10.68 12.55 6.97
N GLU A 90 -11.98 12.78 6.77
CA GLU A 90 -12.67 14.03 7.14
C GLU A 90 -11.94 15.28 6.62
N ILE A 91 -11.45 15.23 5.37
CA ILE A 91 -10.68 16.33 4.78
C ILE A 91 -11.63 17.52 4.55
N PRO A 92 -11.32 18.72 5.07
CA PRO A 92 -12.15 19.89 4.81
C PRO A 92 -12.00 20.35 3.36
N SER A 93 -13.08 20.89 2.78
CA SER A 93 -13.12 21.24 1.35
C SER A 93 -12.12 22.31 0.92
N GLU A 94 -11.77 23.21 1.84
CA GLU A 94 -10.72 24.22 1.67
C GLU A 94 -9.33 23.62 1.41
N ASP A 95 -9.10 22.39 1.86
CA ASP A 95 -7.81 21.71 1.75
C ASP A 95 -7.69 20.80 0.53
N TYR A 96 -8.75 20.57 -0.24
CA TYR A 96 -8.71 19.64 -1.39
C TYR A 96 -7.62 19.97 -2.41
N SER A 97 -7.31 21.24 -2.59
CA SER A 97 -6.25 21.69 -3.51
C SER A 97 -4.83 21.36 -3.05
N LYS A 98 -4.64 21.00 -1.78
CA LYS A 98 -3.34 20.64 -1.18
C LYS A 98 -2.95 19.18 -1.44
N TYR A 99 -3.91 18.35 -1.83
CA TYR A 99 -3.72 16.91 -2.05
C TYR A 99 -3.65 16.58 -3.54
N TYR A 100 -2.63 15.81 -3.91
CA TYR A 100 -2.34 15.40 -5.28
C TYR A 100 -2.41 13.89 -5.40
N ILE A 101 -3.27 13.40 -6.29
CA ILE A 101 -3.45 11.99 -6.64
C ILE A 101 -2.33 11.60 -7.60
N LEU A 102 -1.64 10.49 -7.31
CA LEU A 102 -0.57 9.96 -8.14
C LEU A 102 -1.07 8.71 -8.88
N TYR A 103 -1.38 8.87 -10.17
CA TYR A 103 -1.65 7.72 -11.05
C TYR A 103 -0.33 7.04 -11.45
N ASP A 104 -0.41 5.85 -12.05
CA ASP A 104 0.79 5.09 -12.45
C ASP A 104 1.75 5.89 -13.34
N ASP A 105 1.23 6.72 -14.24
CA ASP A 105 2.08 7.55 -15.10
C ASP A 105 2.72 8.71 -14.34
N ASP A 106 2.11 9.17 -13.25
CA ASP A 106 2.68 10.19 -12.36
C ASP A 106 3.80 9.59 -11.50
N LEU A 107 3.64 8.34 -11.03
CA LEU A 107 4.71 7.60 -10.36
C LEU A 107 5.93 7.41 -11.27
N LYS A 108 5.71 7.09 -12.56
CA LYS A 108 6.78 7.04 -13.56
C LYS A 108 7.45 8.40 -13.79
N LYS A 109 6.69 9.50 -13.85
CA LYS A 109 7.25 10.86 -13.96
C LYS A 109 8.11 11.24 -12.74
N LEU A 110 7.82 10.64 -11.59
CA LEU A 110 8.62 10.75 -10.37
C LEU A 110 9.83 9.80 -10.35
N ASP A 111 10.10 9.07 -11.44
CA ASP A 111 11.16 8.07 -11.54
C ASP A 111 11.03 6.94 -10.50
N LEU A 112 9.78 6.56 -10.21
CA LEU A 112 9.44 5.49 -9.26
C LEU A 112 8.92 4.27 -10.02
N GLU A 113 9.58 3.13 -9.84
CA GLU A 113 9.12 1.82 -10.34
C GLU A 113 8.01 1.23 -9.44
N ILE A 114 7.01 2.03 -9.12
CA ILE A 114 5.88 1.69 -8.25
C ILE A 114 4.60 1.70 -9.09
N ARG A 115 3.66 0.81 -8.76
CA ARG A 115 2.32 0.82 -9.36
C ARG A 115 1.27 0.89 -8.28
N ASN A 116 0.19 1.60 -8.58
CA ASN A 116 -0.98 1.61 -7.73
C ASN A 116 -1.59 0.20 -7.68
N ALA A 117 -2.03 -0.22 -6.49
CA ALA A 117 -2.76 -1.47 -6.35
C ALA A 117 -4.21 -1.29 -6.81
N ASP A 118 -4.90 -2.38 -7.16
CA ASP A 118 -6.29 -2.32 -7.62
C ASP A 118 -7.19 -1.56 -6.63
N ASN A 119 -7.89 -0.55 -7.16
CA ASN A 119 -8.77 0.37 -6.42
C ASN A 119 -8.08 1.07 -5.23
N SER A 120 -6.79 1.36 -5.36
CA SER A 120 -5.99 2.04 -4.35
C SER A 120 -5.03 3.01 -5.02
N LEU A 121 -5.08 4.28 -4.66
CA LEU A 121 -4.22 5.32 -5.19
C LEU A 121 -3.34 5.88 -4.09
N TYR A 122 -2.12 6.27 -4.45
CA TYR A 122 -1.30 7.11 -3.60
C TYR A 122 -1.73 8.58 -3.74
N VAL A 123 -1.78 9.29 -2.62
CA VAL A 123 -2.08 10.71 -2.57
C VAL A 123 -0.99 11.41 -1.75
N VAL A 124 -0.49 12.54 -2.22
CA VAL A 124 0.54 13.30 -1.52
C VAL A 124 0.06 14.71 -1.20
N ASN A 125 0.33 15.14 0.02
CA ASN A 125 0.26 16.56 0.37
C ASN A 125 1.67 17.14 0.27
N TYR A 126 1.95 17.91 -0.78
CA TYR A 126 3.28 18.45 -1.01
C TYR A 126 3.69 19.55 -0.01
N ASP A 127 2.74 20.15 0.70
CA ASP A 127 3.05 21.18 1.71
C ASP A 127 3.59 20.54 3.00
N THR A 128 3.03 19.40 3.41
CA THR A 128 3.48 18.66 4.59
C THR A 128 4.49 17.56 4.26
N GLY A 129 4.51 17.08 3.02
CA GLY A 129 5.23 15.88 2.60
C GLY A 129 4.61 14.58 3.12
N GLU A 130 3.38 14.62 3.61
CA GLU A 130 2.65 13.42 4.04
C GLU A 130 2.14 12.65 2.81
N VAL A 131 2.22 11.31 2.89
CA VAL A 131 1.76 10.40 1.84
C VAL A 131 0.63 9.56 2.41
N TYR A 132 -0.41 9.41 1.60
CA TYR A 132 -1.62 8.69 1.93
C TYR A 132 -1.89 7.59 0.92
N ILE A 133 -2.64 6.59 1.34
CA ILE A 133 -3.21 5.56 0.47
C ILE A 133 -4.73 5.62 0.55
N THR A 134 -5.43 5.61 -0.58
CA THR A 134 -6.92 5.73 -0.57
C THR A 134 -7.62 4.49 -0.03
N LYS A 135 -6.92 3.35 -0.01
CA LYS A 135 -7.39 2.11 0.60
C LYS A 135 -6.58 1.82 1.85
N ALA A 136 -7.25 1.84 3.00
CA ALA A 136 -6.64 1.60 4.30
C ALA A 136 -5.73 0.37 4.28
N TYR A 137 -4.49 0.56 4.70
CA TYR A 137 -3.53 -0.51 4.92
C TYR A 137 -3.46 -0.78 6.43
N LYS A 138 -3.89 -1.98 6.85
CA LYS A 138 -4.02 -2.33 8.28
C LYS A 138 -4.82 -1.30 9.09
N GLY A 139 -5.86 -0.72 8.47
CA GLY A 139 -6.71 0.31 9.10
C GLY A 139 -6.06 1.70 9.19
N LYS A 140 -4.86 1.88 8.63
CA LYS A 140 -4.13 3.15 8.59
C LYS A 140 -4.11 3.70 7.16
N TYR A 141 -4.15 5.02 7.03
CA TYR A 141 -4.18 5.69 5.72
C TYR A 141 -2.93 6.52 5.48
N ARG A 142 -2.30 7.04 6.54
CA ARG A 142 -1.17 7.97 6.46
C ARG A 142 0.14 7.21 6.64
N LEU A 143 1.18 7.62 5.92
CA LEU A 143 2.52 7.06 6.12
C LEU A 143 2.98 7.27 7.56
N SER A 144 2.75 8.45 8.15
CA SER A 144 3.09 8.73 9.55
C SER A 144 2.35 7.86 10.58
N GLU A 145 1.24 7.22 10.20
CA GLU A 145 0.58 6.22 11.03
C GLU A 145 1.23 4.84 10.84
N ILE A 146 1.58 4.48 9.60
CA ILE A 146 2.14 3.18 9.21
C ILE A 146 3.60 3.02 9.63
N ASP A 147 4.36 4.11 9.65
CA ASP A 147 5.79 4.14 9.95
C ASP A 147 6.10 4.08 11.46
N LYS A 148 5.08 4.21 12.31
CA LYS A 148 5.11 4.00 13.76
C LYS A 148 4.94 2.53 14.13
#